data_AF-A0A1Y5TTE9-F1
#
_entry.id   AF-A0A1Y5TTE9-F1
#
_cell.length_a   1.000
_cell.length_b   1.000
_cell.length_c   1.000
_cell.angle_alpha   90.00
_cell.angle_beta   90.00
_cell.angle_gamma   90.00
#
_symmetry.space_group_name_H-M   'P 1'
#
loop_
_entity.id
_entity.type
_entity.pdbx_description
1 polymer ?
#
loop_
_entity_poly.entity_id
_entity_poly.type
_entity_poly.pdbx_seq_one_letter_code
_entity_poly.pdbx_strand_id
1 'polypeptide(L)'
;MDQRGFIMQPTDIVEDDSNIGRMCTDVFGPGWKSLRIAHLATADRIGIELFEFDGNHAPDDNLSFRRHGTFHFAIQDPNPEDLLEKIVAAGGKQRMPVREYYPGEKPYRMVYVEDPFGVVFELYSHSYELTYSAGAYA
;
A
#
# COMPACT_ATOMS: atom_id res chain seq x y z
N MET A 1 13.99 -7.50 -16.64
CA MET A 1 13.30 -7.28 -15.35
C MET A 1 12.71 -5.89 -15.41
N ASP A 2 11.39 -5.81 -15.43
CA ASP A 2 10.65 -4.56 -15.56
C ASP A 2 10.56 -3.90 -14.16
N GLN A 3 11.36 -2.86 -13.93
CA GLN A 3 11.41 -2.09 -12.67
C GLN A 3 10.24 -1.10 -12.59
N ARG A 4 8.99 -1.57 -12.64
CA ARG A 4 7.85 -0.66 -12.48
C ARG A 4 7.68 -0.30 -10.99
N GLY A 5 7.98 0.96 -10.64
CA GLY A 5 7.56 1.61 -9.39
C GLY A 5 8.50 1.50 -8.18
N PHE A 6 9.58 0.71 -8.27
CA PHE A 6 10.53 0.54 -7.16
C PHE A 6 11.69 1.55 -7.27
N ILE A 7 11.70 2.57 -6.42
CA ILE A 7 12.75 3.59 -6.43
C ILE A 7 14.01 3.06 -5.74
N MET A 8 13.86 2.45 -4.57
CA MET A 8 14.98 1.96 -3.77
C MET A 8 14.57 0.84 -2.80
N GLN A 9 15.53 0.01 -2.41
CA GLN A 9 15.35 -0.98 -1.35
C GLN A 9 14.99 -0.30 -0.03
N PRO A 10 14.23 -0.99 0.85
CA PRO A 10 13.91 -0.43 2.16
C PRO A 10 15.21 -0.09 2.90
N THR A 11 15.29 1.14 3.40
CA THR A 11 16.50 1.71 4.00
C THR A 11 16.33 1.86 5.49
N ASP A 12 17.34 1.44 6.25
CA ASP A 12 17.38 1.61 7.70
C ASP A 12 17.86 3.02 8.04
N ILE A 13 17.12 3.69 8.92
CA ILE A 13 17.45 5.01 9.46
C ILE A 13 17.49 4.88 10.98
N VAL A 14 18.51 5.47 11.60
CA VAL A 14 18.70 5.46 13.06
C VAL A 14 18.64 6.88 13.62
N GLU A 15 18.27 6.99 14.89
CA GLU A 15 18.26 8.25 15.62
C GLU A 15 19.70 8.72 15.90
N ASP A 16 20.18 9.63 15.07
CA ASP A 16 21.54 10.16 15.11
C ASP A 16 21.64 11.63 14.65
N ASP A 17 22.88 12.13 14.56
CA ASP A 17 23.20 13.51 14.17
C ASP A 17 23.28 13.73 12.65
N SER A 18 22.98 12.73 11.82
CA SER A 18 22.93 12.91 10.37
C SER A 18 21.79 13.87 9.98
N ASN A 19 21.83 14.41 8.76
CA ASN A 19 20.76 15.28 8.28
C ASN A 19 19.38 14.58 8.30
N ILE A 20 19.34 13.29 8.00
CA ILE A 20 18.11 12.51 8.02
C ILE A 20 17.68 12.17 9.45
N GLY A 21 18.63 11.82 10.34
CA GLY A 21 18.35 11.55 11.75
C GLY A 21 17.75 12.76 12.45
N ARG A 22 18.33 13.96 12.22
CA ARG A 22 17.80 15.23 12.74
C ARG A 22 16.42 15.55 12.20
N MET A 23 16.19 15.38 10.89
CA MET A 23 14.87 15.58 10.29
C MET A 23 13.83 14.65 10.90
N CYS A 24 14.13 13.36 11.06
CA CYS A 24 13.23 12.40 11.69
C CYS A 24 12.94 12.78 13.15
N THR A 25 13.94 13.22 13.92
CA THR A 25 13.76 13.70 15.29
C THR A 25 12.90 14.96 15.37
N ASP A 26 13.03 15.90 14.43
CA ASP A 26 12.17 17.08 14.37
C ASP A 26 10.70 16.73 14.09
N VAL A 27 10.44 15.67 13.33
CA VAL A 27 9.09 15.22 12.96
C VAL A 27 8.45 14.32 14.04
N PHE A 28 9.19 13.33 14.53
CA PHE A 28 8.66 12.30 15.44
C PHE A 28 8.91 12.59 16.92
N GLY A 29 9.72 13.60 17.23
CA GLY A 29 10.25 13.82 18.58
C GLY A 29 11.40 12.86 18.92
N PRO A 30 12.11 13.08 20.04
CA PRO A 30 13.20 12.20 20.46
C PRO A 30 12.67 10.82 20.92
N GLY A 31 13.50 9.78 20.79
CA GLY A 31 13.24 8.44 21.30
C GLY A 31 12.61 7.46 20.30
N TRP A 32 12.61 7.78 19.01
CA TRP A 32 12.12 6.91 17.94
C TRP A 32 13.11 5.79 17.55
N LYS A 33 14.38 5.91 17.97
CA LYS A 33 15.49 4.94 17.85
C LYS A 33 15.87 4.53 16.44
N SER A 34 14.99 3.87 15.70
CA SER A 34 15.23 3.40 14.33
C SER A 34 13.93 3.16 13.58
N LEU A 35 13.99 3.27 12.27
CA LEU A 35 12.91 2.91 11.35
C LEU A 35 13.48 2.33 10.05
N ARG A 36 12.67 1.55 9.35
CA ARG A 36 12.93 1.12 7.97
C ARG A 36 11.91 1.78 7.05
N ILE A 37 12.38 2.41 5.98
CA ILE A 37 11.53 3.15 5.05
C ILE A 37 11.65 2.62 3.62
N ALA A 38 10.52 2.42 2.96
CA ALA A 38 10.44 2.14 1.53
C ALA A 38 9.77 3.31 0.80
N HIS A 39 10.41 3.79 -0.27
CA HIS A 39 9.87 4.84 -1.15
C HIS A 39 9.40 4.21 -2.45
N LEU A 40 8.13 4.43 -2.78
CA LEU A 40 7.52 4.01 -4.03
C LEU A 40 7.04 5.25 -4.78
N ALA A 41 7.05 5.16 -6.11
CA ALA A 41 6.43 6.18 -6.94
C ALA A 41 5.61 5.53 -8.05
N THR A 42 4.46 6.15 -8.33
CA THR A 42 3.61 5.79 -9.45
C THR A 42 3.98 6.61 -10.70
N ALA A 43 3.55 6.15 -11.88
CA ALA A 43 3.83 6.83 -13.15
C ALA A 43 3.21 8.24 -13.24
N ASP A 44 2.18 8.50 -12.46
CA ASP A 44 1.44 9.77 -12.38
C ASP A 44 1.94 10.69 -11.25
N ARG A 45 3.17 10.48 -10.77
CA ARG A 45 3.89 11.34 -9.79
C ARG A 45 3.31 11.31 -8.37
N ILE A 46 2.64 10.22 -7.98
CA ILE A 46 2.27 9.99 -6.59
C ILE A 46 3.44 9.29 -5.89
N GLY A 47 3.92 9.86 -4.79
CA GLY A 47 4.89 9.24 -3.90
C GLY A 47 4.20 8.53 -2.74
N ILE A 48 4.69 7.34 -2.38
CA ILE A 48 4.23 6.58 -1.22
C ILE A 48 5.44 6.25 -0.37
N GLU A 49 5.37 6.61 0.92
CA GLU A 49 6.39 6.28 1.92
C GLU A 49 5.78 5.29 2.93
N LEU A 50 6.41 4.12 3.06
CA LEU A 50 6.02 3.10 4.03
C LEU A 50 7.07 3.05 5.14
N PHE A 51 6.64 3.18 6.39
CA PHE A 51 7.50 3.24 7.56
C PHE A 51 7.27 2.05 8.48
N GLU A 52 8.36 1.43 8.91
CA GLU A 52 8.40 0.38 9.92
C GLU A 52 9.26 0.86 11.10
N PHE A 53 8.65 1.27 12.21
CA PHE A 53 9.37 1.81 13.39
C PHE A 53 9.81 0.71 14.37
N ASP A 54 10.86 1.00 15.16
CA ASP A 54 11.18 0.23 16.38
C ASP A 54 9.95 0.14 17.29
N GLY A 55 9.67 -1.06 17.82
CA GLY A 55 8.53 -1.28 18.70
C GLY A 55 7.17 -1.20 18.01
N ASN A 56 7.11 -1.28 16.67
CA ASN A 56 5.84 -1.45 15.98
C ASN A 56 5.09 -2.69 16.51
N HIS A 57 3.77 -2.66 16.39
CA HIS A 57 2.90 -3.77 16.72
C HIS A 57 1.70 -3.74 15.80
N ALA A 58 1.14 -4.92 15.53
CA ALA A 58 -0.09 -5.02 14.76
C ALA A 58 -1.24 -4.33 15.52
N PRO A 59 -2.17 -3.65 14.83
CA PRO A 59 -3.35 -3.10 15.45
C PRO A 59 -4.32 -4.21 15.93
N ASP A 60 -5.07 -3.94 16.99
CA ASP A 60 -6.14 -4.84 17.46
C ASP A 60 -7.26 -5.01 16.42
N ASP A 61 -7.58 -3.93 15.68
CA ASP A 61 -8.48 -3.90 14.53
C ASP A 61 -7.75 -3.27 13.33
N ASN A 62 -7.35 -4.12 12.39
CA ASN A 62 -6.61 -3.73 11.20
C ASN A 62 -7.49 -3.08 10.11
N LEU A 63 -8.79 -2.90 10.35
CA LEU A 63 -9.73 -2.28 9.40
C LEU A 63 -10.72 -1.32 10.09
N SER A 64 -10.21 -0.36 10.85
CA SER A 64 -11.02 0.59 11.61
C SER A 64 -11.52 1.80 10.77
N PHE A 65 -12.39 1.59 9.76
CA PHE A 65 -12.87 2.67 8.86
C PHE A 65 -13.60 3.84 9.53
N ARG A 66 -14.05 3.65 10.77
CA ARG A 66 -14.75 4.70 11.51
C ARG A 66 -13.80 5.61 12.28
N ARG A 67 -12.53 5.21 12.45
CA ARG A 67 -11.48 6.02 13.05
C ARG A 67 -10.92 6.99 12.01
N HIS A 68 -10.61 8.21 12.41
CA HIS A 68 -9.94 9.18 11.54
C HIS A 68 -8.52 8.69 11.22
N GLY A 69 -8.13 8.77 9.95
CA GLY A 69 -6.85 8.27 9.42
C GLY A 69 -7.02 7.67 8.03
N THR A 70 -5.92 7.18 7.45
CA THR A 70 -5.98 6.39 6.21
C THR A 70 -6.66 5.06 6.52
N PHE A 71 -7.84 4.83 5.94
CA PHE A 71 -8.57 3.58 6.14
C PHE A 71 -8.02 2.45 5.25
N HIS A 72 -7.98 2.69 3.94
CA HIS A 72 -7.28 1.88 2.94
C HIS A 72 -6.99 2.76 1.72
N PHE A 73 -6.23 2.25 0.77
CA PHE A 73 -6.02 2.85 -0.55
C PHE A 73 -6.19 1.79 -1.65
N ALA A 74 -6.10 2.20 -2.91
CA ALA A 74 -6.18 1.32 -4.06
C ALA A 74 -4.90 1.41 -4.91
N ILE A 75 -4.47 0.27 -5.44
CA ILE A 75 -3.40 0.17 -6.42
C ILE A 75 -3.99 -0.34 -7.73
N GLN A 76 -3.63 0.31 -8.83
CA GLN A 76 -3.93 -0.20 -10.17
C GLN A 76 -2.79 -1.08 -10.66
N ASP A 77 -3.12 -2.32 -11.01
CA ASP A 77 -2.21 -3.27 -11.68
C ASP A 77 -3.01 -4.02 -12.74
N PRO A 78 -2.58 -4.07 -14.03
CA PRO A 78 -3.34 -4.74 -15.08
C PRO A 78 -3.53 -6.26 -14.83
N ASN A 79 -2.74 -6.87 -13.96
CA ASN A 79 -2.85 -8.28 -13.58
C ASN A 79 -2.92 -8.44 -12.05
N PRO A 80 -4.07 -8.11 -11.42
CA PRO A 80 -4.20 -8.12 -9.97
C PRO A 80 -4.00 -9.51 -9.36
N GLU A 81 -4.23 -10.59 -10.11
CA GLU A 81 -3.99 -11.97 -9.66
C GLU A 81 -2.49 -12.27 -9.47
N ASP A 82 -1.63 -11.86 -10.41
CA ASP A 82 -0.18 -12.05 -10.27
C ASP A 82 0.36 -11.23 -9.08
N LEU A 83 -0.15 -10.02 -8.87
CA LEU A 83 0.24 -9.17 -7.74
C LEU A 83 -0.28 -9.74 -6.42
N LEU A 84 -1.51 -10.27 -6.41
CA LEU A 84 -2.09 -10.97 -5.27
C LEU A 84 -1.22 -12.17 -4.85
N GLU A 85 -0.77 -13.01 -5.80
CA GLU A 85 0.11 -14.14 -5.52
C GLU A 85 1.41 -13.70 -4.84
N LYS A 86 2.02 -12.60 -5.32
CA LYS A 86 3.23 -12.03 -4.71
C LYS A 86 2.99 -11.53 -3.29
N ILE A 87 1.85 -10.87 -3.06
CA ILE A 87 1.47 -10.36 -1.73
C ILE A 87 1.29 -11.53 -0.75
N VAL A 88 0.56 -12.57 -1.15
CA VAL A 88 0.35 -13.77 -0.33
C VAL A 88 1.68 -14.49 -0.07
N ALA A 89 2.53 -14.64 -1.09
CA ALA A 89 3.86 -15.23 -0.93
C ALA A 89 4.77 -14.43 0.02
N ALA A 90 4.57 -13.12 0.13
CA ALA A 90 5.29 -12.24 1.06
C ALA A 90 4.71 -12.26 2.49
N GLY A 91 3.64 -13.02 2.75
CA GLY A 91 2.99 -13.13 4.07
C GLY A 91 1.71 -12.30 4.24
N GLY A 92 1.24 -11.66 3.16
CA GLY A 92 -0.05 -10.97 3.14
C GLY A 92 -1.25 -11.94 3.04
N LYS A 93 -2.47 -11.39 2.98
CA LYS A 93 -3.72 -12.17 2.90
C LYS A 93 -4.63 -11.70 1.78
N GLN A 94 -5.29 -12.66 1.14
CA GLN A 94 -6.45 -12.41 0.30
C GLN A 94 -7.69 -12.25 1.18
N ARG A 95 -8.33 -11.07 1.15
CA ARG A 95 -9.48 -10.77 2.04
C ARG A 95 -10.83 -11.14 1.43
N MET A 96 -10.86 -11.35 0.11
CA MET A 96 -12.05 -11.75 -0.63
C MET A 96 -11.67 -12.47 -1.93
N PRO A 97 -12.57 -13.26 -2.54
CA PRO A 97 -12.37 -13.74 -3.91
C PRO A 97 -12.17 -12.58 -4.88
N VAL A 98 -11.39 -12.80 -5.94
CA VAL A 98 -11.31 -11.87 -7.07
C VAL A 98 -12.71 -11.72 -7.67
N ARG A 99 -13.16 -10.48 -7.87
CA ARG A 99 -14.49 -10.16 -8.39
C ARG A 99 -14.41 -9.57 -9.79
N GLU A 100 -15.29 -10.02 -10.67
CA GLU A 100 -15.64 -9.35 -11.92
C GLU A 100 -16.92 -8.55 -11.73
N TYR A 101 -16.91 -7.25 -12.06
CA TYR A 101 -18.11 -6.42 -11.94
C TYR A 101 -18.97 -6.40 -13.20
N TYR A 102 -18.40 -6.65 -14.38
CA TYR A 102 -19.14 -6.68 -15.65
C TYR A 102 -18.80 -7.96 -16.46
N PRO A 103 -19.19 -9.15 -15.98
CA PRO A 103 -18.83 -10.41 -16.62
C PRO A 103 -19.29 -10.46 -18.08
N GLY A 104 -18.37 -10.73 -19.00
CA GLY A 104 -18.65 -10.80 -20.44
C GLY A 104 -18.71 -9.46 -21.18
N GLU A 105 -18.72 -8.32 -20.47
CA GLU A 105 -18.73 -6.98 -21.08
C GLU A 105 -17.39 -6.25 -20.94
N LYS A 106 -16.79 -6.29 -19.74
CA LYS A 106 -15.52 -5.60 -19.46
C LYS A 106 -14.59 -6.51 -18.65
N PRO A 107 -13.27 -6.49 -18.91
CA PRO A 107 -12.30 -7.32 -18.19
C PRO A 107 -11.91 -6.74 -16.82
N TYR A 108 -12.85 -6.07 -16.15
CA TYR A 108 -12.61 -5.33 -14.91
C TYR A 108 -12.71 -6.25 -13.71
N ARG A 109 -11.59 -6.35 -13.00
CA ARG A 109 -11.38 -7.25 -11.87
C ARG A 109 -10.82 -6.47 -10.69
N MET A 110 -11.22 -6.88 -9.48
CA MET A 110 -10.67 -6.30 -8.25
C MET A 110 -10.60 -7.31 -7.11
N VAL A 111 -9.74 -7.03 -6.15
CA VAL A 111 -9.60 -7.82 -4.91
C VAL A 111 -9.12 -6.94 -3.75
N TYR A 112 -9.69 -7.15 -2.57
CA TYR A 112 -9.12 -6.65 -1.31
C TYR A 112 -8.02 -7.58 -0.80
N VAL A 113 -6.91 -6.97 -0.38
CA VAL A 113 -5.73 -7.62 0.17
C VAL A 113 -5.29 -6.98 1.48
N GLU A 114 -4.50 -7.72 2.25
CA GLU A 114 -3.83 -7.26 3.47
C GLU A 114 -2.34 -7.54 3.31
N ASP A 115 -1.47 -6.56 3.59
CA ASP A 115 -0.01 -6.78 3.60
C ASP A 115 0.47 -7.46 4.90
N PRO A 116 1.74 -7.88 4.99
CA PRO A 116 2.28 -8.50 6.21
C PRO A 116 2.26 -7.62 7.46
N PHE A 117 2.11 -6.31 7.31
CA PHE A 117 2.08 -5.32 8.38
C PHE A 117 0.63 -4.96 8.81
N GLY A 118 -0.37 -5.57 8.19
CA GLY A 118 -1.79 -5.39 8.50
C GLY A 118 -2.46 -4.25 7.74
N VAL A 119 -1.79 -3.63 6.76
CA VAL A 119 -2.41 -2.60 5.90
C VAL A 119 -3.33 -3.28 4.90
N VAL A 120 -4.60 -2.89 4.91
CA VAL A 120 -5.60 -3.36 3.94
C VAL A 120 -5.68 -2.39 2.76
N PHE A 121 -5.71 -2.91 1.54
CA PHE A 121 -5.82 -2.11 0.31
C PHE A 121 -6.46 -2.91 -0.82
N GLU A 122 -6.81 -2.23 -1.91
CA GLU A 122 -7.48 -2.80 -3.08
C GLU A 122 -6.51 -2.92 -4.26
N LEU A 123 -6.69 -3.96 -5.07
CA LEU A 123 -6.07 -4.09 -6.38
C LEU A 123 -7.14 -3.96 -7.47
N TYR A 124 -6.90 -3.13 -8.48
CA TYR A 124 -7.78 -2.96 -9.64
C TYR A 124 -7.06 -3.24 -10.96
N SER A 125 -7.70 -4.01 -11.85
CA SER A 125 -7.18 -4.29 -13.20
C SER A 125 -7.25 -3.12 -14.19
N HIS A 126 -7.85 -2.00 -13.78
CA HIS A 126 -8.20 -0.87 -14.64
C HIS A 126 -8.09 0.44 -13.87
N SER A 127 -8.17 1.57 -14.59
CA SER A 127 -8.07 2.88 -13.96
C SER A 127 -9.16 3.09 -12.92
N TYR A 128 -8.77 3.66 -11.79
CA TYR A 128 -9.67 3.97 -10.70
C TYR A 128 -10.76 4.96 -11.17
N GLU A 129 -10.39 5.90 -12.02
CA GLU A 129 -11.31 6.82 -12.67
C GLU A 129 -12.35 6.10 -13.54
N LEU A 130 -11.97 5.02 -14.22
CA LEU A 130 -12.92 4.21 -15.00
C LEU A 130 -13.90 3.45 -14.09
N THR A 131 -13.47 3.02 -12.90
CA THR A 131 -14.34 2.37 -11.91
C THR A 131 -15.45 3.31 -11.44
N TYR A 132 -15.12 4.59 -11.21
CA TYR A 132 -16.03 5.56 -10.59
C TYR A 132 -16.51 6.69 -11.52
N SER A 133 -16.25 6.58 -12.83
CA SER A 133 -16.77 7.53 -13.82
C SER A 133 -18.31 7.51 -13.86
N ALA A 134 -18.91 8.68 -14.11
CA ALA A 134 -20.37 8.81 -14.19
C ALA A 134 -20.93 7.85 -15.27
N GLY A 135 -21.68 6.83 -14.83
CA GLY A 135 -22.22 5.76 -15.67
C GLY A 135 -21.69 4.36 -15.37
N ALA A 136 -20.66 4.20 -14.52
CA ALA A 136 -20.17 2.87 -14.11
C ALA A 136 -21.13 2.16 -13.12
N TYR A 137 -21.92 2.92 -12.37
CA TYR A 137 -22.89 2.40 -11.39
C TYR A 137 -24.36 2.58 -11.80
N ALA A 138 -24.63 2.98 -13.05
CA ALA A 138 -25.98 3.19 -13.58
C ALA A 138 -26.46 2.00 -14.41
#